data_AF-A0A9W7EGD9-F1
#
_entry.id   AF-A0A9W7EGD9-F1
#
_cell.length_a   1.000
_cell.length_b   1.000
_cell.length_c   1.000
_cell.angle_alpha   90.00
_cell.angle_beta   90.00
_cell.angle_gamma   90.00
#
_symmetry.space_group_name_H-M   'P 1'
#
loop_
_entity.id
_entity.type
_entity.pdbx_description
1 polymer ?
#
loop_
_entity_poly.entity_id
_entity_poly.type
_entity_poly.pdbx_seq_one_letter_code
_entity_poly.pdbx_strand_id
1 'polypeptide(L)'
;MTLRLRTKAWKRVVDAFIDEGVESGALMVHDRKDLGETILEEKHKLVTRVIFLLNITKVGENACYYAVDLVVVDISDGVVRISKSAFGACKSLTTVSFPTTLTKIDNFAFESCWSLENVDLLHTNRQGLGSYAFYYCRELKSMMIPDSLQTLGDDVFYGCSKLIPSSIDVNEDDDAVVAHLRSSKLMNHLSQLYIKTSYFYP
;
A
#
# COMPACT_ATOMS: atom_id res chain seq x y z
N MET A 1 -29.10 22.22 5.04
CA MET A 1 -29.97 21.33 4.25
C MET A 1 -29.44 19.91 4.38
N THR A 2 -30.24 19.09 5.02
CA THR A 2 -29.91 17.79 5.63
C THR A 2 -29.66 16.74 4.55
N LEU A 3 -28.40 16.38 4.29
CA LEU A 3 -28.12 15.28 3.36
C LEU A 3 -28.41 13.96 4.08
N ARG A 4 -29.56 13.39 3.74
CA ARG A 4 -30.08 12.12 4.22
C ARG A 4 -28.98 11.07 4.25
N LEU A 5 -28.78 10.53 5.45
CA LEU A 5 -28.14 9.26 5.70
C LEU A 5 -28.54 8.21 4.64
N ARG A 6 -27.52 7.50 4.14
CA ARG A 6 -27.56 6.07 3.84
C ARG A 6 -28.47 5.71 2.65
N THR A 7 -27.83 5.41 1.52
CA THR A 7 -28.35 4.32 0.68
C THR A 7 -28.60 3.13 1.60
N LYS A 8 -29.76 2.47 1.50
CA LYS A 8 -30.11 1.29 2.31
C LYS A 8 -29.01 0.21 2.30
N ALA A 9 -28.12 0.25 1.31
CA ALA A 9 -26.89 -0.52 1.22
C ALA A 9 -25.93 -0.28 2.39
N TRP A 10 -25.55 0.97 2.73
CA TRP A 10 -24.57 1.22 3.82
C TRP A 10 -25.08 0.78 5.19
N LYS A 11 -26.37 1.00 5.48
CA LYS A 11 -26.98 0.54 6.73
C LYS A 11 -27.02 -1.00 6.78
N ARG A 12 -27.32 -1.67 5.67
CA ARG A 12 -27.29 -3.14 5.58
C ARG A 12 -25.88 -3.73 5.62
N VAL A 13 -24.89 -3.06 5.04
CA VAL A 13 -23.47 -3.42 5.05
C VAL A 13 -23.02 -3.41 6.51
N VAL A 14 -23.09 -2.27 7.21
CA VAL A 14 -22.69 -2.18 8.62
C VAL A 14 -23.52 -3.08 9.57
N ASP A 15 -24.85 -3.17 9.38
CA ASP A 15 -25.71 -3.98 10.25
C ASP A 15 -25.56 -5.51 9.99
N ALA A 16 -25.14 -5.95 8.79
CA ALA A 16 -24.88 -7.37 8.50
C ALA A 16 -23.52 -7.86 9.05
N PHE A 17 -22.56 -6.96 9.29
CA PHE A 17 -21.22 -7.34 9.78
C PHE A 17 -21.16 -7.68 11.28
N ILE A 18 -22.24 -7.42 12.03
CA ILE A 18 -22.37 -7.91 13.41
C ILE A 18 -22.66 -9.44 13.42
N ASP A 19 -23.17 -10.03 12.33
CA ASP A 19 -23.60 -11.43 12.29
C ASP A 19 -22.51 -12.44 11.85
N GLU A 20 -21.35 -12.01 11.33
CA GLU A 20 -20.26 -12.92 10.89
C GLU A 20 -19.03 -12.93 11.83
N GLY A 21 -19.12 -12.33 13.02
CA GLY A 21 -18.01 -12.33 13.99
C GLY A 21 -16.83 -11.43 13.61
N VAL A 22 -17.06 -10.48 12.70
CA VAL A 22 -16.07 -9.48 12.29
C VAL A 22 -16.05 -8.36 13.32
N GLU A 23 -14.89 -8.13 13.95
CA GLU A 23 -14.68 -7.09 14.96
C GLU A 23 -15.20 -5.73 14.48
N SER A 24 -15.86 -4.99 15.36
CA SER A 24 -16.37 -3.64 15.12
C SER A 24 -15.27 -2.73 14.58
N GLY A 25 -15.19 -2.55 13.26
CA GLY A 25 -14.16 -1.72 12.62
C GLY A 25 -13.68 -2.19 11.24
N ALA A 26 -14.03 -3.41 10.78
CA ALA A 26 -13.62 -3.88 9.45
C ALA A 26 -14.69 -3.67 8.37
N LEU A 27 -14.26 -3.26 7.16
CA LEU A 27 -15.08 -3.11 5.96
C LEU A 27 -14.64 -4.13 4.88
N MET A 28 -15.54 -5.02 4.48
CA MET A 28 -15.31 -5.92 3.35
C MET A 28 -15.78 -5.29 2.03
N VAL A 29 -14.91 -5.33 1.01
CA VAL A 29 -15.18 -4.85 -0.34
C VAL A 29 -15.37 -6.07 -1.24
N HIS A 30 -16.61 -6.30 -1.69
CA HIS A 30 -17.02 -7.56 -2.32
C HIS A 30 -17.51 -7.45 -3.77
N ASP A 31 -17.71 -6.26 -4.34
CA ASP A 31 -18.13 -6.11 -5.74
C ASP A 31 -17.99 -4.66 -6.21
N ARG A 32 -17.26 -4.44 -7.32
CA ARG A 32 -17.70 -3.63 -8.49
C ARG A 32 -16.65 -3.71 -9.60
N LYS A 33 -17.15 -3.79 -10.84
CA LYS A 33 -16.40 -3.51 -12.08
C LYS A 33 -15.75 -2.13 -11.94
N ASP A 34 -14.42 -2.10 -11.81
CA ASP A 34 -13.57 -0.90 -11.79
C ASP A 34 -13.89 0.11 -10.68
N LEU A 35 -13.31 -0.07 -9.49
CA LEU A 35 -13.41 0.90 -8.37
C LEU A 35 -12.70 2.24 -8.65
N GLY A 36 -12.94 2.91 -9.77
CA GLY A 36 -12.56 4.32 -9.99
C GLY A 36 -13.28 5.31 -9.05
N GLU A 37 -13.74 4.87 -7.88
CA GLU A 37 -14.51 5.61 -6.88
C GLU A 37 -13.86 5.47 -5.49
N THR A 38 -13.98 6.52 -4.68
CA THR A 38 -13.56 6.53 -3.27
C THR A 38 -14.46 5.61 -2.42
N ILE A 39 -13.84 4.70 -1.67
CA ILE A 39 -14.43 3.72 -0.74
C ILE A 39 -14.55 4.31 0.66
N LEU A 40 -13.49 4.94 1.16
CA LEU A 40 -13.47 5.63 2.45
C LEU A 40 -13.18 7.12 2.27
N GLU A 41 -14.01 7.96 2.90
CA GLU A 41 -13.82 9.40 2.97
C GLU A 41 -13.52 9.82 4.42
N GLU A 42 -12.96 11.02 4.63
CA GLU A 42 -12.62 11.60 5.96
C GLU A 42 -13.77 11.56 6.99
N LYS A 43 -15.02 11.54 6.54
CA LYS A 43 -16.21 11.47 7.40
C LYS A 43 -16.50 10.05 7.94
N HIS A 44 -15.87 9.01 7.41
CA HIS A 44 -16.03 7.61 7.81
C HIS A 44 -15.10 7.26 8.98
N LYS A 45 -15.26 7.99 10.09
CA LYS A 45 -14.53 7.73 11.34
C LYS A 45 -14.87 6.32 11.84
N LEU A 46 -13.90 5.63 12.45
CA LEU A 46 -14.00 4.29 13.07
C LEU A 46 -13.79 3.06 12.17
N VAL A 47 -13.59 3.19 10.85
CA VAL A 47 -13.18 2.04 10.03
C VAL A 47 -11.66 1.86 10.16
N THR A 48 -11.25 0.82 10.88
CA THR A 48 -9.84 0.52 11.19
C THR A 48 -9.28 -0.59 10.33
N ARG A 49 -10.12 -1.37 9.63
CA ARG A 49 -9.67 -2.44 8.73
C ARG A 49 -10.45 -2.45 7.43
N VAL A 50 -9.79 -2.69 6.30
CA VAL A 50 -10.46 -2.90 5.00
C VAL A 50 -9.97 -4.19 4.37
N ILE A 51 -10.88 -5.00 3.84
CA ILE A 51 -10.60 -6.28 3.19
C ILE A 51 -11.09 -6.22 1.74
N PHE A 52 -10.17 -6.30 0.78
CA PHE A 52 -10.47 -6.43 -0.65
C PHE A 52 -10.48 -7.91 -1.03
N LEU A 53 -11.61 -8.42 -1.54
CA LEU A 53 -11.80 -9.84 -1.86
C LEU A 53 -11.32 -10.22 -3.26
N LEU A 54 -11.23 -11.54 -3.51
CA LEU A 54 -10.60 -12.15 -4.69
C LEU A 54 -11.17 -11.72 -6.05
N ASN A 55 -12.40 -11.20 -6.07
CA ASN A 55 -13.07 -10.76 -7.30
C ASN A 55 -12.71 -9.32 -7.71
N ILE A 56 -11.89 -8.63 -6.92
CA ILE A 56 -11.40 -7.29 -7.23
C ILE A 56 -10.10 -7.41 -8.01
N THR A 57 -10.03 -6.82 -9.21
CA THR A 57 -8.80 -6.83 -10.04
C THR A 57 -7.92 -5.61 -9.81
N LYS A 58 -8.47 -4.53 -9.24
CA LYS A 58 -7.78 -3.25 -9.08
C LYS A 58 -8.31 -2.50 -7.86
N VAL A 59 -7.42 -2.04 -6.99
CA VAL A 59 -7.77 -1.02 -5.98
C VAL A 59 -7.79 0.34 -6.65
N GLY A 60 -8.90 1.03 -6.49
CA GLY A 60 -9.22 2.33 -7.09
C GLY A 60 -8.25 3.47 -6.83
N GLU A 61 -8.27 4.46 -7.73
CA GLU A 61 -7.65 5.76 -7.42
C GLU A 61 -8.39 6.40 -6.26
N ASN A 62 -7.65 6.88 -5.26
CA ASN A 62 -8.20 7.46 -4.03
C ASN A 62 -9.18 6.57 -3.26
N ALA A 63 -9.09 5.24 -3.40
CA ALA A 63 -10.03 4.29 -2.79
C ALA A 63 -10.21 4.53 -1.27
N CYS A 64 -9.12 4.69 -0.53
CA CYS A 64 -9.13 4.95 0.90
C CYS A 64 -8.36 6.24 1.23
N TYR A 65 -8.31 7.19 0.30
CA TYR A 65 -7.55 8.42 0.51
C TYR A 65 -8.01 9.16 1.77
N TYR A 66 -7.05 9.55 2.61
CA TYR A 66 -7.28 10.27 3.86
C TYR A 66 -8.11 9.49 4.90
N ALA A 67 -8.16 8.15 4.80
CA ALA A 67 -8.75 7.30 5.84
C ALA A 67 -7.80 7.24 7.06
N VAL A 68 -7.82 8.29 7.89
CA VAL A 68 -6.86 8.49 8.99
C VAL A 68 -6.98 7.47 10.13
N ASP A 69 -8.14 6.83 10.28
CA ASP A 69 -8.38 5.80 11.29
C ASP A 69 -8.06 4.38 10.78
N LEU A 70 -7.76 4.22 9.48
CA LEU A 70 -7.46 2.92 8.88
C LEU A 70 -6.11 2.40 9.39
N VAL A 71 -6.10 1.20 9.98
CA VAL A 71 -4.92 0.57 10.60
C VAL A 71 -4.44 -0.63 9.78
N VAL A 72 -5.37 -1.42 9.22
CA VAL A 72 -5.07 -2.66 8.52
C VAL A 72 -5.76 -2.71 7.15
N VAL A 73 -5.02 -3.13 6.12
CA VAL A 73 -5.57 -3.41 4.79
C VAL A 73 -5.21 -4.83 4.39
N ASP A 74 -6.21 -5.63 4.08
CA ASP A 74 -6.03 -6.97 3.51
C ASP A 74 -6.44 -6.97 2.05
N ILE A 75 -5.51 -7.28 1.15
CA ILE A 75 -5.76 -7.34 -0.28
C ILE A 75 -5.60 -8.79 -0.74
N SER A 76 -6.72 -9.42 -1.11
CA SER A 76 -6.74 -10.83 -1.50
C SER A 76 -6.24 -11.05 -2.94
N ASP A 77 -5.81 -12.28 -3.22
CA ASP A 77 -5.37 -12.70 -4.56
C ASP A 77 -6.42 -12.42 -5.64
N GLY A 78 -6.01 -11.85 -6.76
CA GLY A 78 -6.89 -11.36 -7.83
C GLY A 78 -6.67 -9.89 -8.13
N VAL A 79 -6.30 -9.09 -7.11
CA VAL A 79 -5.89 -7.70 -7.32
C VAL A 79 -4.54 -7.68 -8.03
N VAL A 80 -4.51 -7.09 -9.23
CA VAL A 80 -3.30 -6.96 -10.05
C VAL A 80 -2.67 -5.57 -9.97
N ARG A 81 -3.40 -4.56 -9.46
CA ARG A 81 -2.93 -3.18 -9.40
C ARG A 81 -3.50 -2.39 -8.22
N ILE A 82 -2.62 -1.63 -7.56
CA ILE A 82 -2.99 -0.59 -6.60
C ILE A 82 -2.80 0.76 -7.28
N SER A 83 -3.88 1.51 -7.42
CA SER A 83 -3.88 2.74 -8.23
C SER A 83 -3.35 3.94 -7.46
N LYS A 84 -3.22 5.04 -8.21
CA LYS A 84 -2.74 6.32 -7.70
C LYS A 84 -3.47 6.71 -6.41
N SER A 85 -2.70 7.08 -5.38
CA SER A 85 -3.23 7.57 -4.10
C SER A 85 -4.26 6.67 -3.41
N ALA A 86 -4.33 5.37 -3.76
CA ALA A 86 -5.33 4.43 -3.26
C ALA A 86 -5.41 4.42 -1.72
N PHE A 87 -4.29 4.54 -1.02
CA PHE A 87 -4.18 4.59 0.43
C PHE A 87 -3.41 5.84 0.89
N GLY A 88 -3.37 6.89 0.06
CA GLY A 88 -2.67 8.13 0.39
C GLY A 88 -3.24 8.78 1.65
N ALA A 89 -2.37 9.28 2.52
CA ALA A 89 -2.69 9.91 3.80
C ALA A 89 -3.47 9.03 4.81
N CYS A 90 -3.40 7.69 4.69
CA CYS A 90 -3.84 6.77 5.74
C CYS A 90 -2.83 6.77 6.90
N LYS A 91 -2.86 7.82 7.74
CA LYS A 91 -1.83 8.10 8.76
C LYS A 91 -1.67 7.00 9.81
N SER A 92 -2.73 6.27 10.15
CA SER A 92 -2.70 5.19 11.14
C SER A 92 -2.44 3.81 10.53
N LEU A 93 -2.26 3.71 9.21
CA LEU A 93 -2.08 2.42 8.53
C LEU A 93 -0.74 1.82 8.94
N THR A 94 -0.77 0.68 9.62
CA THR A 94 0.42 -0.03 10.08
C THR A 94 0.72 -1.27 9.25
N THR A 95 -0.33 -1.93 8.74
CA THR A 95 -0.23 -3.26 8.12
C THR A 95 -0.98 -3.31 6.79
N VAL A 96 -0.30 -3.82 5.76
CA VAL A 96 -0.89 -4.10 4.45
C VAL A 96 -0.51 -5.50 4.02
N SER A 97 -1.50 -6.36 3.82
CA SER A 97 -1.32 -7.68 3.22
C SER A 97 -1.44 -7.53 1.70
N PHE A 98 -0.35 -7.80 0.96
CA PHE A 98 -0.32 -7.71 -0.50
C PHE A 98 -0.63 -9.07 -1.15
N PRO A 99 -1.32 -9.09 -2.29
CA PRO A 99 -1.62 -10.33 -2.98
C PRO A 99 -0.46 -10.76 -3.87
N THR A 100 -0.34 -12.07 -4.09
CA THR A 100 0.68 -12.66 -4.97
C THR A 100 0.49 -12.26 -6.44
N THR A 101 -0.74 -11.90 -6.82
CA THR A 101 -1.11 -11.47 -8.17
C THR A 101 -0.82 -10.01 -8.46
N LEU A 102 -0.45 -9.20 -7.47
CA LEU A 102 -0.19 -7.78 -7.67
C LEU A 102 1.01 -7.61 -8.62
N THR A 103 0.86 -6.71 -9.59
CA THR A 103 1.90 -6.46 -10.60
C THR A 103 2.43 -5.05 -10.57
N LYS A 104 1.63 -4.08 -10.07
CA LYS A 104 1.98 -2.67 -10.08
C LYS A 104 1.38 -1.89 -8.92
N ILE A 105 2.20 -1.05 -8.30
CA ILE A 105 1.78 0.01 -7.38
C ILE A 105 2.03 1.36 -8.05
N ASP A 106 0.98 2.17 -8.22
CA ASP A 106 1.06 3.46 -8.90
C ASP A 106 1.54 4.61 -7.99
N ASN A 107 1.68 5.79 -8.59
CA ASN A 107 2.17 6.99 -7.92
C ASN A 107 1.37 7.32 -6.66
N PHE A 108 2.06 7.76 -5.60
CA PHE A 108 1.44 8.19 -4.33
C PHE A 108 0.56 7.14 -3.63
N ALA A 109 0.55 5.86 -4.06
CA ALA A 109 -0.40 4.86 -3.58
C ALA A 109 -0.46 4.72 -2.05
N PHE A 110 0.68 4.86 -1.36
CA PHE A 110 0.82 4.85 0.09
C PHE A 110 1.54 6.12 0.60
N GLU A 111 1.40 7.24 -0.11
CA GLU A 111 1.96 8.52 0.33
C GLU A 111 1.45 8.87 1.74
N SER A 112 2.33 9.33 2.62
CA SER A 112 2.02 9.80 3.97
C SER A 112 1.29 8.78 4.85
N CYS A 113 1.49 7.48 4.61
CA CYS A 113 1.16 6.42 5.56
C CYS A 113 2.19 6.42 6.71
N TRP A 114 2.08 7.40 7.61
CA TRP A 114 3.12 7.71 8.59
C TRP A 114 3.49 6.54 9.51
N SER A 115 2.51 5.70 9.86
CA SER A 115 2.68 4.55 10.76
C SER A 115 2.99 3.23 10.07
N LEU A 116 3.14 3.20 8.74
CA LEU A 116 3.40 1.96 8.01
C LEU A 116 4.82 1.48 8.30
N GLU A 117 4.98 0.32 8.92
CA GLU A 117 6.28 -0.12 9.44
C GLU A 117 7.06 -1.04 8.52
N ASN A 118 6.39 -1.98 7.86
CA ASN A 118 7.02 -3.00 7.03
C ASN A 118 6.19 -3.21 5.77
N VAL A 119 6.87 -3.39 4.65
CA VAL A 119 6.24 -3.66 3.36
C VAL A 119 6.89 -4.88 2.72
N ASP A 120 6.11 -5.95 2.53
CA ASP A 120 6.56 -7.17 1.86
C ASP A 120 5.98 -7.23 0.45
N LEU A 121 6.83 -7.07 -0.56
CA LEU A 121 6.52 -7.24 -1.97
C LEU A 121 7.29 -8.40 -2.61
N LEU A 122 7.94 -9.26 -1.83
CA LEU A 122 8.92 -10.24 -2.30
C LEU A 122 8.41 -11.13 -3.43
N HIS A 123 7.15 -11.56 -3.32
CA HIS A 123 6.52 -12.49 -4.26
C HIS A 123 5.54 -11.82 -5.23
N THR A 124 5.61 -10.50 -5.36
CA THR A 124 4.61 -9.72 -6.10
C THR A 124 5.23 -8.51 -6.79
N ASN A 125 4.43 -7.65 -7.40
CA ASN A 125 4.78 -6.33 -7.93
C ASN A 125 5.96 -6.30 -8.94
N ARG A 126 5.95 -7.17 -9.95
CA ARG A 126 7.05 -7.28 -10.91
C ARG A 126 7.23 -6.06 -11.85
N GLN A 127 6.20 -5.25 -12.09
CA GLN A 127 6.29 -4.14 -13.04
C GLN A 127 6.97 -2.91 -12.43
N GLY A 128 6.60 -2.51 -11.22
CA GLY A 128 7.23 -1.34 -10.61
C GLY A 128 6.45 -0.63 -9.53
N LEU A 129 7.17 0.29 -8.90
CA LEU A 129 6.67 1.28 -7.96
C LEU A 129 6.60 2.64 -8.67
N GLY A 130 5.44 3.28 -8.66
CA GLY A 130 5.25 4.62 -9.19
C GLY A 130 5.96 5.69 -8.37
N SER A 131 6.15 6.88 -8.93
CA SER A 131 6.79 8.01 -8.24
C SER A 131 6.06 8.33 -6.94
N TYR A 132 6.80 8.61 -5.87
CA TYR A 132 6.27 8.95 -4.55
C TYR A 132 5.38 7.86 -3.91
N ALA A 133 5.43 6.60 -4.38
CA ALA A 133 4.51 5.55 -3.91
C ALA A 133 4.52 5.33 -2.39
N PHE A 134 5.65 5.52 -1.70
CA PHE A 134 5.79 5.44 -0.25
C PHE A 134 6.33 6.74 0.37
N TYR A 135 6.10 7.88 -0.30
CA TYR A 135 6.57 9.20 0.15
C TYR A 135 6.11 9.49 1.59
N TYR A 136 7.02 9.93 2.47
CA TYR A 136 6.77 10.18 3.90
C TYR A 136 6.16 9.01 4.70
N CYS A 137 6.44 7.75 4.37
CA CYS A 137 6.19 6.62 5.29
C CYS A 137 7.24 6.61 6.41
N ARG A 138 7.10 7.53 7.39
CA ARG A 138 8.14 7.86 8.38
C ARG A 138 8.55 6.69 9.26
N GLU A 139 7.62 5.80 9.57
CA GLU A 139 7.84 4.61 10.39
C GLU A 139 8.27 3.37 9.59
N LEU A 140 8.39 3.47 8.26
CA LEU A 140 8.79 2.35 7.41
C LEU A 140 10.23 1.97 7.74
N LYS A 141 10.42 0.82 8.38
CA LYS A 141 11.70 0.29 8.86
C LYS A 141 12.31 -0.71 7.88
N SER A 142 11.48 -1.51 7.22
CA SER A 142 11.94 -2.55 6.31
C SER A 142 11.06 -2.66 5.08
N MET A 143 11.67 -3.09 3.97
CA MET A 143 10.95 -3.38 2.75
C MET A 143 11.57 -4.57 2.03
N MET A 144 10.77 -5.55 1.66
CA MET A 144 11.19 -6.62 0.76
C MET A 144 10.65 -6.33 -0.63
N ILE A 145 11.50 -6.33 -1.66
CA ILE A 145 11.11 -6.08 -3.05
C ILE A 145 11.47 -7.28 -3.93
N PRO A 146 10.72 -7.53 -5.02
CA PRO A 146 11.04 -8.64 -5.92
C PRO A 146 12.31 -8.34 -6.71
N ASP A 147 13.12 -9.35 -6.94
CA ASP A 147 14.29 -9.30 -7.83
C ASP A 147 13.95 -8.83 -9.26
N SER A 148 12.73 -9.14 -9.68
CA SER A 148 12.16 -8.89 -10.99
C SER A 148 11.53 -7.51 -11.13
N LEU A 149 11.67 -6.61 -10.14
CA LEU A 149 11.15 -5.24 -10.19
C LEU A 149 11.78 -4.47 -11.37
N GLN A 150 10.96 -4.12 -12.38
CA GLN A 150 11.49 -3.48 -13.59
C GLN A 150 11.71 -1.98 -13.43
N THR A 151 10.85 -1.29 -12.69
CA THR A 151 10.86 0.18 -12.60
C THR A 151 10.67 0.68 -11.16
N LEU A 152 11.44 1.71 -10.83
CA LEU A 152 11.33 2.48 -9.60
C LEU A 152 11.10 3.94 -10.01
N GLY A 153 9.97 4.51 -9.58
CA GLY A 153 9.64 5.90 -9.82
C GLY A 153 10.51 6.86 -9.02
N ASP A 154 10.32 8.15 -9.26
CA ASP A 154 11.06 9.19 -8.55
C ASP A 154 10.63 9.28 -7.09
N ASP A 155 11.61 9.47 -6.20
CA ASP A 155 11.40 9.80 -4.77
C ASP A 155 10.43 8.85 -4.03
N VAL A 156 10.37 7.59 -4.45
CA VAL A 156 9.47 6.55 -3.90
C VAL A 156 9.53 6.48 -2.38
N PHE A 157 10.72 6.65 -1.80
CA PHE A 157 10.98 6.56 -0.36
C PHE A 157 11.42 7.88 0.28
N TYR A 158 11.22 9.01 -0.41
CA TYR A 158 11.59 10.29 0.17
C TYR A 158 10.80 10.52 1.46
N GLY A 159 11.48 10.90 2.54
CA GLY A 159 10.85 11.12 3.85
C GLY A 159 10.58 9.85 4.67
N CYS A 160 11.01 8.67 4.21
CA CYS A 160 11.01 7.43 5.01
C CYS A 160 12.20 7.43 5.98
N SER A 161 12.11 8.23 7.05
CA SER A 161 13.22 8.48 7.98
C SER A 161 13.77 7.26 8.72
N LYS A 162 12.97 6.20 8.87
CA LYS A 162 13.39 4.96 9.54
C LYS A 162 13.83 3.86 8.57
N LEU A 163 13.69 4.08 7.26
CA LEU A 163 14.08 3.10 6.26
C LEU A 163 15.57 3.24 6.04
N ILE A 164 16.33 2.29 6.60
CA ILE A 164 17.77 2.23 6.38
C ILE A 164 18.05 1.41 5.11
N PRO A 165 19.09 1.72 4.34
CA PRO A 165 19.34 1.01 3.09
C PRO A 165 19.51 -0.52 3.23
N SER A 166 20.09 -0.98 4.35
CA SER A 166 20.31 -2.40 4.62
C SER A 166 19.05 -3.18 4.99
N SER A 167 17.91 -2.50 5.18
CA SER A 167 16.62 -3.15 5.43
C SER A 167 15.72 -3.20 4.19
N ILE A 168 16.25 -2.81 3.02
CA ILE A 168 15.66 -3.14 1.73
C ILE A 168 16.29 -4.44 1.25
N ASP A 169 15.53 -5.52 1.30
CA ASP A 169 16.01 -6.85 0.94
C ASP A 169 15.36 -7.36 -0.35
N VAL A 170 16.15 -8.11 -1.11
CA VAL A 170 15.83 -8.75 -2.38
C VAL A 170 16.22 -10.20 -2.25
N ASN A 171 15.23 -11.06 -1.98
CA ASN A 171 15.32 -12.53 -1.87
C ASN A 171 16.74 -13.12 -1.77
N GLU A 172 17.20 -13.37 -0.55
CA GLU A 172 18.55 -13.87 -0.23
C GLU A 172 18.81 -15.34 -0.63
N ASP A 173 17.79 -16.05 -1.13
CA ASP A 173 17.84 -17.51 -1.30
C ASP A 173 18.67 -18.02 -2.51
N ASP A 174 19.22 -17.14 -3.34
CA ASP A 174 20.06 -17.55 -4.47
C ASP A 174 21.31 -16.66 -4.64
N ASP A 175 22.46 -17.18 -4.19
CA ASP A 175 23.77 -16.50 -4.23
C ASP A 175 24.14 -15.95 -5.63
N ALA A 176 23.66 -16.58 -6.70
CA ALA A 176 23.88 -16.11 -8.07
C ALA A 176 23.00 -14.89 -8.41
N VAL A 177 21.79 -14.84 -7.86
CA VAL A 177 20.85 -13.74 -7.99
C VAL A 177 21.32 -12.54 -7.16
N VAL A 178 21.84 -12.75 -5.94
CA VAL A 178 22.44 -11.68 -5.11
C VAL A 178 23.60 -10.98 -5.82
N ALA A 179 24.46 -11.74 -6.51
CA ALA A 179 25.56 -11.18 -7.31
C ALA A 179 25.06 -10.39 -8.53
N HIS A 180 24.03 -10.88 -9.23
CA HIS A 180 23.40 -10.19 -10.35
C HIS A 180 22.69 -8.90 -9.90
N LEU A 181 21.99 -8.93 -8.77
CA LEU A 181 21.27 -7.79 -8.19
C LEU A 181 22.22 -6.65 -7.82
N ARG A 182 23.36 -6.95 -7.18
CA ARG A 182 24.45 -5.98 -6.90
C ARG A 182 25.03 -5.30 -8.14
N SER A 183 24.87 -5.91 -9.32
CA SER A 183 25.31 -5.36 -10.62
C SER A 183 24.18 -4.73 -11.45
N SER A 184 22.93 -4.86 -11.00
CA SER A 184 21.74 -4.45 -11.75
C SER A 184 21.48 -2.95 -11.68
N LYS A 185 20.68 -2.46 -12.63
CA LYS A 185 20.16 -1.08 -12.67
C LYS A 185 19.39 -0.69 -11.40
N LEU A 186 18.83 -1.68 -10.68
CA LEU A 186 18.09 -1.49 -9.43
C LEU A 186 19.04 -1.06 -8.30
N MET A 187 20.21 -1.70 -8.15
CA MET A 187 21.19 -1.29 -7.14
C MET A 187 21.85 0.05 -7.45
N ASN A 188 21.94 0.45 -8.73
CA ASN A 188 22.33 1.80 -9.11
C ASN A 188 21.27 2.87 -8.77
N HIS A 189 19.97 2.52 -8.85
CA HIS A 189 18.90 3.41 -8.39
C HIS A 189 18.80 3.44 -6.86
N LEU A 190 18.99 2.29 -6.17
CA LEU A 190 19.04 2.22 -4.71
C LEU A 190 20.29 2.93 -4.16
N SER A 191 21.42 2.93 -4.86
CA SER A 191 22.60 3.71 -4.50
C SER A 191 22.40 5.22 -4.71
N GLN A 192 21.62 5.65 -5.69
CA GLN A 192 21.18 7.05 -5.79
C GLN A 192 20.16 7.44 -4.73
N LEU A 193 19.30 6.48 -4.32
CA LEU A 193 18.42 6.63 -3.17
C LEU A 193 19.23 6.82 -1.88
N TYR A 194 20.34 6.07 -1.75
CA TYR A 194 21.34 6.17 -0.67
C TYR A 194 21.86 7.60 -0.50
N ILE A 195 22.06 8.32 -1.61
CA ILE A 195 22.51 9.72 -1.62
C ILE A 195 21.39 10.65 -1.15
N LYS A 196 20.14 10.45 -1.60
CA LYS A 196 19.01 11.32 -1.21
C LYS A 196 18.57 11.15 0.24
N THR A 197 18.69 9.96 0.83
CA THR A 197 18.34 9.72 2.24
C THR A 197 19.44 10.16 3.22
N SER A 198 20.71 10.15 2.80
CA SER A 198 21.85 10.55 3.64
C SER A 198 22.11 12.07 3.70
N TYR A 199 21.53 12.86 2.80
CA TYR A 199 21.56 14.33 2.88
C TYR A 199 20.49 14.95 3.81
N PHE A 200 19.70 14.14 4.52
CA PHE A 200 18.71 14.62 5.48
C PHE A 200 19.09 14.19 6.91
N TYR A 201 20.17 14.80 7.41
CA TYR A 201 20.35 15.20 8.81
C TYR A 201 20.52 16.74 8.78
N PRO A 202 19.87 17.52 9.65
CA PRO A 202 19.61 17.25 11.06
C PRO A 202 18.15 17.06 11.47
#